data_AF-A0A957A9J0-F1
#
_entry.id   AF-A0A957A9J0-F1
#
_cell.length_a   1.000
_cell.length_b   1.000
_cell.length_c   1.000
_cell.angle_alpha   90.00
_cell.angle_beta   90.00
_cell.angle_gamma   90.00
#
_symmetry.space_group_name_H-M   'P 1'
#
loop_
_entity.id
_entity.type
_entity.pdbx_description
1 polymer ?
#
loop_
_entity_poly.entity_id
_entity_poly.type
_entity_poly.pdbx_seq_one_letter_code
_entity_poly.pdbx_strand_id
1 'polypeptide(L)' 'MASIRETMRADLADRYRAATDRENEEQARLRATEDYREGVKAYSERRPGDFAGR' A
#
# COMPACT_ATOMS: atom_id res chain seq x y z
N MET A 1 26.76 -18.96 13.43
CA MET A 1 25.38 -18.95 12.87
C MET A 1 25.06 -17.70 12.01
N ALA A 2 26.05 -16.88 11.60
CA ALA A 2 25.79 -15.73 10.73
C ALA A 2 25.59 -16.14 9.25
N SER A 3 26.42 -17.07 8.75
CA SER A 3 26.42 -17.50 7.34
C SER A 3 25.08 -18.08 6.85
N ILE A 4 24.42 -18.95 7.62
CA ILE A 4 23.10 -19.51 7.25
C ILE A 4 22.02 -18.42 7.17
N ARG A 5 22.07 -17.44 8.07
CA ARG A 5 21.10 -16.34 8.13
C ARG A 5 21.23 -15.43 6.92
N GLU A 6 22.46 -15.16 6.50
CA GLU A 6 22.78 -14.37 5.31
C GLU A 6 22.33 -15.09 4.04
N THR A 7 22.57 -16.40 3.91
CA THR A 7 22.08 -17.20 2.77
C THR A 7 20.55 -17.24 2.71
N MET A 8 19.86 -17.38 3.86
CA MET A 8 18.39 -17.43 3.88
C MET A 8 17.72 -16.07 3.65
N ARG A 9 18.36 -14.96 4.05
CA ARG A 9 17.79 -13.61 3.92
C ARG A 9 18.31 -12.83 2.72
N ALA A 10 19.37 -13.33 2.08
CA ALA A 10 20.06 -12.82 0.89
C ALA A 10 19.41 -11.58 0.27
N ASP A 11 18.67 -11.74 -0.82
CA ASP A 11 17.99 -10.63 -1.51
C ASP A 11 16.54 -10.44 -1.06
N LEU A 12 16.10 -11.14 -0.01
CA LEU A 12 14.72 -11.07 0.49
C LEU A 12 14.39 -9.66 0.99
N ALA A 13 15.32 -8.99 1.66
CA ALA A 13 15.12 -7.63 2.14
C ALA A 13 14.95 -6.64 0.97
N ASP A 14 15.72 -6.80 -0.09
CA ASP A 14 15.64 -5.94 -1.27
C ASP A 14 14.40 -6.23 -2.11
N ARG A 15 14.02 -7.51 -2.25
CA ARG A 15 12.74 -7.90 -2.87
C ARG A 15 11.54 -7.37 -2.11
N TYR A 16 11.56 -7.46 -0.79
CA TYR A 16 10.51 -6.93 0.07
C TYR A 16 10.40 -5.41 -0.08
N ARG A 17 11.53 -4.69 -0.03
CA ARG A 17 11.55 -3.23 -0.22
C ARG A 17 10.99 -2.86 -1.59
N ALA A 18 11.45 -3.51 -2.66
CA ALA A 18 10.96 -3.26 -4.01
C ALA A 18 9.48 -3.62 -4.22
N ALA A 19 8.94 -4.58 -3.48
CA ALA A 19 7.51 -4.89 -3.49
C ALA A 19 6.70 -3.79 -2.80
N THR A 20 7.13 -3.39 -1.59
CA THR A 20 6.47 -2.32 -0.82
C THR A 20 6.55 -0.96 -1.53
N ASP A 21 7.66 -0.65 -2.21
CA ASP A 21 7.78 0.61 -2.97
C ASP A 21 6.78 0.66 -4.13
N ARG A 22 6.63 -0.43 -4.88
CA ARG A 22 5.62 -0.52 -5.96
C ARG A 22 4.20 -0.39 -5.44
N GLU A 23 3.88 -1.05 -4.33
CA GLU A 23 2.56 -0.92 -3.70
C GLU A 23 2.32 0.50 -3.18
N ASN A 24 3.33 1.13 -2.59
CA ASN A 24 3.24 2.51 -2.13
C ASN A 24 2.99 3.49 -3.27
N GLU A 25 3.65 3.33 -4.42
CA GLU A 25 3.40 4.16 -5.61
C GLU A 25 1.95 4.01 -6.09
N GLU A 26 1.43 2.79 -6.12
CA GLU A 26 0.05 2.55 -6.54
C GLU A 26 -0.95 3.12 -5.52
N GLN A 27 -0.70 2.94 -4.23
CA GLN A 27 -1.50 3.57 -3.16
C GLN A 27 -1.44 5.09 -3.22
N ALA A 28 -0.28 5.69 -3.55
CA ALA A 28 -0.15 7.13 -3.71
C ALA A 28 -0.97 7.66 -4.88
N ARG A 29 -1.04 6.92 -5.99
CA ARG A 29 -1.92 7.26 -7.14
C ARG A 29 -3.39 7.21 -6.72
N LEU A 30 -3.81 6.15 -6.03
CA LEU A 30 -5.19 6.01 -5.55
C LEU A 30 -5.56 7.09 -4.54
N ARG A 31 -4.64 7.54 -3.68
CA ARG A 31 -4.88 8.64 -2.72
C ARG A 31 -5.23 9.97 -3.37
N ALA A 32 -4.85 10.18 -4.63
CA ALA A 32 -5.17 11.39 -5.37
C ALA A 32 -6.62 11.41 -5.90
N THR A 33 -7.31 10.27 -5.93
CA THR A 33 -8.66 10.17 -6.49
C THR A 33 -9.72 10.72 -5.54
N GLU A 34 -10.83 11.15 -6.12
CA GLU A 34 -11.99 11.61 -5.36
C GLU A 34 -12.59 10.47 -4.52
N ASP A 35 -12.58 9.25 -5.06
CA ASP A 35 -13.08 8.05 -4.38
C ASP A 35 -12.30 7.70 -3.11
N TYR A 36 -10.98 7.94 -3.08
CA TYR A 36 -10.21 7.75 -1.86
C TYR A 36 -10.63 8.72 -0.75
N ARG A 37 -10.79 10.00 -1.10
CA ARG A 37 -11.23 11.04 -0.14
C ARG A 37 -12.64 10.76 0.35
N GLU A 38 -13.51 10.34 -0.55
CA GLU A 38 -14.89 9.97 -0.23
C GLU A 38 -14.94 8.74 0.70
N GLY A 39 -14.12 7.72 0.46
CA GLY A 39 -14.03 6.57 1.37
C GLY A 39 -13.59 6.95 2.78
N VAL A 40 -12.58 7.83 2.90
CA VAL A 40 -12.13 8.37 4.21
C VAL A 40 -13.25 9.15 4.89
N LYS A 41 -13.95 10.01 4.15
CA LYS A 41 -15.04 10.82 4.65
C LYS A 41 -16.23 9.95 5.11
N ALA A 42 -16.69 9.03 4.27
CA ALA A 42 -17.79 8.12 4.56
C ALA A 42 -17.51 7.26 5.80
N TYR A 43 -16.27 6.77 5.96
CA TYR A 43 -15.86 6.05 7.16
C TYR A 43 -15.92 6.93 8.41
N SER A 44 -15.41 8.16 8.34
CA SER A 44 -15.43 9.10 9.47
C SER A 44 -16.85 9.51 9.88
N GLU A 45 -17.76 9.63 8.90
CA GLU A 45 -19.16 10.01 9.08
C GLU A 45 -20.07 8.79 9.37
N ARG A 46 -19.52 7.56 9.36
CA ARG A 46 -20.25 6.29 9.51
C ARG A 46 -21.47 6.18 8.58
N ARG A 47 -21.30 6.61 7.33
CA ARG A 47 -22.32 6.51 6.28
C ARG A 47 -21.83 5.62 5.14
N PRO A 48 -22.75 5.11 4.29
CA PRO A 48 -22.37 4.54 3.00
C PRO A 48 -21.58 5.57 2.16
N GLY A 49 -20.52 5.12 1.50
CA GLY A 49 -19.73 5.95 0.58
C GLY A 49 -20.39 6.05 -0.79
N ASP A 50 -20.29 7.23 -1.41
CA ASP A 50 -20.80 7.49 -2.75
C ASP A 50 -19.65 7.51 -3.77
N PHE A 51 -19.26 6.33 -4.24
CA PHE A 51 -18.11 6.15 -5.12
C PHE A 51 -18.50 6.39 -6.58
N ALA A 52 -17.77 7.26 -7.27
CA ALA A 52 -18.04 7.64 -8.66
C ALA A 52 -17.25 6.78 -9.68
N GLY A 53 -16.24 6.02 -9.23
CA GLY A 53 -15.51 5.05 -10.05
C GLY A 53 -14.63 5.68 -11.13
N ARG A 54 -14.12 6.89 -10.90
CA ARG A 54 -13.37 7.69 -11.88
C ARG A 54 -12.06 8.23 -11.32
#